data_AF-A0A3N5QWK6-F1
#
_entry.id   AF-A0A3N5QWK6-F1
#
_cell.length_a   1.000
_cell.length_b   1.000
_cell.length_c   1.000
_cell.angle_alpha   90.00
_cell.angle_beta   90.00
_cell.angle_gamma   90.00
#
_symmetry.space_group_name_H-M   'P 1'
#
loop_
_entity.id
_entity.type
_entity.pdbx_description
1 polymer ?
#
loop_
_entity_poly.entity_id
_entity_poly.type
_entity_poly.pdbx_seq_one_letter_code
_entity_poly.pdbx_strand_id
1 'polypeptide(L)' 'MVRIDGKEVENGLIRVRELHKHYTRGGETIDVLQGLNLDVAKGEFIAFMGPSGSGKTTLLNLLGGLDLPSQGSIEVAGDE' A
#
# COMPACT_ATOMS: atom_id res chain seq x y z
N MET A 1 -8.47 1.97 7.95
CA MET A 1 -7.49 0.88 8.13
C MET A 1 -7.82 -0.22 7.13
N VAL A 2 -7.08 -0.27 6.02
CA VAL A 2 -7.14 -1.38 5.06
C VAL A 2 -6.35 -2.52 5.69
N ARG A 3 -7.00 -3.67 5.94
CA ARG A 3 -6.34 -4.91 6.34
C ARG A 3 -6.53 -5.90 5.22
N ILE A 4 -5.45 -6.50 4.75
CA ILE A 4 -5.48 -7.50 3.70
C ILE A 4 -4.74 -8.70 4.28
N ASP A 5 -5.46 -9.79 4.47
CA ASP A 5 -4.88 -11.06 4.88
C ASP A 5 -4.27 -11.74 3.64
N GLY A 6 -3.14 -11.21 3.18
CA GLY A 6 -2.32 -11.86 2.16
C GLY A 6 -1.56 -13.02 2.78
N LYS A 7 -1.51 -14.18 2.10
CA LYS A 7 -0.54 -15.22 2.47
C LYS A 7 0.85 -14.67 2.11
N GLU A 8 1.84 -14.81 3.00
CA GLU A 8 3.23 -14.55 2.62
C GLU A 8 3.60 -15.50 1.46
N VAL A 9 4.08 -14.94 0.35
CA VAL A 9 4.46 -15.70 -0.83
C VAL A 9 5.93 -15.46 -1.13
N GLU A 10 6.72 -16.53 -1.11
CA GLU A 10 8.10 -16.51 -1.64
C GLU A 10 8.06 -16.04 -3.11
N ASN A 11 8.65 -14.87 -3.39
CA ASN A 11 8.61 -14.19 -4.69
C ASN A 11 7.22 -13.65 -5.12
N GLY A 12 6.49 -13.02 -4.18
CA GLY A 12 5.33 -12.20 -4.53
C GLY A 12 5.65 -11.18 -5.63
N LEU A 13 4.72 -11.01 -6.59
CA LEU A 13 4.84 -10.02 -7.67
C LEU A 13 4.82 -8.59 -7.13
N ILE A 14 4.04 -8.36 -6.07
CA ILE A 14 3.99 -7.09 -5.35
C ILE A 14 4.31 -7.40 -3.89
N ARG A 15 5.26 -6.67 -3.31
CA ARG A 15 5.59 -6.74 -1.88
C ARG A 15 5.60 -5.35 -1.29
N VAL A 16 4.83 -5.17 -0.22
CA VAL A 16 4.71 -3.91 0.51
C VAL A 16 5.13 -4.15 1.94
N ARG A 17 6.05 -3.34 2.46
CA ARG A 17 6.60 -3.49 3.81
C ARG A 17 6.57 -2.20 4.60
N GLU A 18 5.93 -2.26 5.77
CA GLU A 18 5.76 -1.14 6.69
C GLU A 18 5.34 0.15 5.97
N LEU A 19 4.37 0.05 5.05
CA LEU A 19 4.00 1.18 4.20
C LEU A 19 3.21 2.21 5.01
N HIS A 20 3.79 3.41 5.12
CA HIS A 20 3.11 4.58 5.64
C HIS A 20 2.91 5.62 4.56
N LYS A 21 1.80 6.34 4.66
CA LYS A 21 1.55 7.54 3.86
C LYS A 21 0.83 8.56 4.70
N HIS A 22 1.41 9.75 4.78
CA HIS A 22 0.75 10.93 5.32
C HIS A 22 0.73 12.05 4.28
N TYR A 23 -0.25 12.95 4.43
CA TYR A 23 -0.30 14.19 3.68
C TYR A 23 -0.35 15.35 4.65
N THR A 24 0.42 16.40 4.36
CA THR A 24 0.42 17.63 5.14
C THR A 24 -0.33 18.71 4.38
N ARG A 25 -1.37 19.28 4.98
CA ARG A 25 -2.15 20.37 4.40
C ARG A 25 -2.49 21.38 5.48
N GLY A 26 -2.15 22.66 5.25
CA GLY A 26 -2.48 23.74 6.18
C GLY A 26 -1.83 23.61 7.56
N GLY A 27 -0.70 22.89 7.66
CA GLY A 27 -0.02 22.64 8.93
C GLY A 27 -0.50 21.39 9.69
N GLU A 28 -1.59 20.76 9.24
CA GLU A 28 -2.06 19.49 9.78
C GLU A 28 -1.51 18.31 8.95
N THR A 29 -1.06 17.27 9.64
CA THR A 29 -0.63 16.01 9.04
C THR A 29 -1.72 14.97 9.24
N ILE A 30 -2.13 14.33 8.14
CA ILE A 30 -3.15 13.27 8.13
C ILE A 30 -2.47 11.97 7.71
N ASP A 31 -2.43 11.01 8.63
CA ASP A 31 -1.99 9.64 8.34
C ASP A 31 -3.08 8.86 7.61
N VAL A 32 -2.80 8.45 6.38
CA VAL A 32 -3.73 7.71 5.52
C VAL A 32 -3.45 6.20 5.56
N LEU A 33 -2.17 5.82 5.48
CA LEU A 33 -1.70 4.43 5.64
C LEU A 33 -0.74 4.36 6.82
N GLN A 34 -0.90 3.35 7.67
CA GLN A 34 -0.20 3.21 8.94
C GLN A 34 0.37 1.79 9.05
N GLY A 35 1.58 1.57 8.54
CA GLY A 35 2.29 0.28 8.65
C GLY A 35 1.59 -0.86 7.91
N LEU A 36 1.22 -0.64 6.64
CA LEU A 36 0.57 -1.67 5.83
C LEU A 36 1.62 -2.66 5.30
N ASN A 37 1.38 -3.95 5.53
CA ASN A 37 2.10 -5.05 4.90
C ASN A 37 1.16 -5.78 3.94
N LEU A 38 1.64 -6.09 2.73
CA LEU A 38 0.87 -6.78 1.69
C LEU A 38 1.81 -7.56 0.78
N ASP A 39 1.47 -8.81 0.50
CA ASP A 39 2.07 -9.61 -0.57
C ASP A 39 0.98 -10.01 -1.57
N VAL A 40 1.30 -9.89 -2.85
CA VAL A 40 0.40 -10.33 -3.94
C VAL A 40 1.18 -11.27 -4.85
N ALA A 41 0.67 -12.49 -5.02
CA ALA A 41 1.27 -13.46 -5.94
C ALA A 41 1.02 -13.08 -7.40
N LYS A 42 1.89 -13.55 -8.30
CA LYS A 42 1.66 -13.40 -9.74
C LYS A 42 0.37 -14.11 -10.16
N GLY A 43 -0.51 -13.37 -10.83
CA GLY A 43 -1.81 -13.89 -11.30
C GLY A 43 -2.90 -13.89 -10.24
N GLU A 44 -2.64 -13.40 -9.03
CA GLU A 44 -3.64 -13.24 -7.99
C GLU A 44 -4.60 -12.08 -8.33
N PHE A 45 -5.87 -12.26 -8.01
CA PHE A 45 -6.90 -11.24 -8.15
C PHE A 45 -7.39 -10.82 -6.76
N ILE A 46 -7.07 -9.59 -6.36
CA ILE A 46 -7.42 -9.04 -5.05
C ILE A 46 -8.36 -7.86 -5.23
N ALA A 47 -9.34 -7.74 -4.33
CA ALA A 47 -10.23 -6.59 -4.24
C ALA A 47 -10.04 -5.85 -2.91
N PHE A 48 -9.86 -4.53 -2.96
CA PHE A 48 -9.77 -3.68 -1.77
C PHE A 48 -11.15 -3.13 -1.41
N MET A 49 -11.67 -3.46 -0.23
CA MET A 49 -12.96 -2.98 0.26
C MET A 49 -12.80 -2.10 1.51
N GLY A 50 -13.73 -1.16 1.68
CA GLY A 50 -13.77 -0.29 2.86
C GLY A 50 -14.48 1.04 2.60
N PRO A 51 -14.82 1.82 3.64
CA PRO A 51 -15.55 3.08 3.52
C PRO A 51 -14.78 4.12 2.68
N SER A 52 -15.46 5.17 2.23
CA SER A 52 -14.79 6.32 1.60
C SER A 52 -13.74 6.91 2.56
N GLY A 53 -12.62 7.40 2.02
CA GLY A 53 -11.52 7.98 2.81
C GLY A 53 -10.62 6.96 3.54
N SER A 54 -10.85 5.65 3.40
CA SER A 54 -10.04 4.62 4.08
C SER A 54 -8.61 4.43 3.56
N GLY A 55 -8.20 5.15 2.52
CA GLY A 55 -6.85 5.07 1.93
C GLY A 55 -6.70 4.15 0.71
N LYS A 56 -7.79 3.56 0.18
CA LYS A 56 -7.74 2.65 -0.98
C LYS A 56 -7.13 3.28 -2.23
N THR A 57 -7.62 4.46 -2.65
CA THR A 57 -7.09 5.18 -3.81
C THR A 57 -5.63 5.59 -3.59
N THR A 58 -5.28 6.00 -2.38
CA THR A 58 -3.89 6.28 -2.01
C THR A 58 -3.00 5.05 -2.17
N LEU A 59 -3.42 3.89 -1.68
CA LEU A 59 -2.69 2.63 -1.85
C LEU A 59 -2.52 2.27 -3.32
N LEU A 60 -3.58 2.38 -4.14
CA LEU A 60 -3.48 2.10 -5.58
C LEU A 60 -2.53 3.07 -6.31
N ASN A 61 -2.51 4.35 -5.93
CA ASN A 61 -1.57 5.31 -6.51
C ASN A 61 -0.11 4.98 -6.16
N LEU A 62 0.15 4.58 -4.91
CA LEU A 62 1.48 4.17 -4.45
C LEU A 62 1.93 2.90 -5.18
N LEU A 63 1.07 1.87 -5.26
CA LEU A 63 1.36 0.64 -6.00
C LEU A 63 1.57 0.87 -7.50
N GLY A 64 0.91 1.87 -8.07
CA GLY A 64 1.07 2.26 -9.48
C GLY A 64 2.27 3.16 -9.75
N GLY A 65 3.09 3.48 -8.75
CA GLY A 65 4.23 4.39 -8.88
C GLY A 65 3.85 5.84 -9.17
N LEU A 66 2.61 6.24 -8.90
CA LEU A 66 2.10 7.60 -9.14
C LEU A 66 2.32 8.54 -7.95
N ASP A 67 2.69 7.99 -6.79
CA ASP A 67 3.03 8.72 -5.57
C ASP A 67 4.12 7.93 -4.83
N LEU A 68 4.79 8.57 -3.87
CA LEU A 68 5.85 7.95 -3.07
C LEU A 68 5.39 7.64 -1.65
N PRO A 69 5.86 6.54 -1.04
CA PRO A 69 5.64 6.28 0.37
C PRO A 69 6.22 7.40 1.23
N SER A 70 5.60 7.67 2.37
CA SER A 70 6.21 8.53 3.40
C SER A 70 7.25 7.76 4.23
N GLN A 71 7.06 6.44 4.37
CA GLN A 71 7.97 5.49 4.99
C GLN A 71 7.63 4.07 4.47
N GLY A 72 8.59 3.16 4.55
CA GLY A 72 8.45 1.79 4.07
C GLY A 72 8.79 1.67 2.58
N SER A 73 8.49 0.51 2.01
CA SER A 73 8.83 0.20 0.62
C SER A 73 7.71 -0.55 -0.12
N ILE A 74 7.76 -0.45 -1.44
CA ILE A 74 6.90 -1.16 -2.38
C ILE A 74 7.83 -1.74 -3.45
N GLU A 75 7.85 -3.05 -3.59
CA GLU A 75 8.53 -3.75 -4.67
C GLU A 75 7.48 -4.28 -5.66
N VAL A 76 7.67 -4.02 -6.95
CA VAL A 76 6.84 -4.56 -8.04
C VAL A 76 7.74 -5.26 -9.05
N ALA A 77 7.49 -6.56 -9.25
CA ALA A 77 8.23 -7.40 -10.18
C ALA A 77 9.77 -7.39 -9.99
N GLY A 78 10.23 -7.18 -8.75
CA GLY A 78 11.66 -7.14 -8.42
C GLY A 78 12.30 -5.74 -8.46
N ASP A 79 11.53 -4.70 -8.77
CA ASP A 79 11.97 -3.30 -8.76
C ASP A 79 11.32 -2.55 -7.59
N GLU A 80 12.07 -1.67 -6.91
CA GLU A 80 11.64 -0.93 -5.70
C GLU A 80 11.37 0.55 -5.98
#